data_AF-A0AAW1N3X6-F1
#
_entry.id   AF-A0AAW1N3X6-F1
#
_cell.length_a   1.000
_cell.length_b   1.000
_cell.length_c   1.000
_cell.angle_alpha   90.00
_cell.angle_beta   90.00
_cell.angle_gamma   90.00
#
_symmetry.space_group_name_H-M   'P 1'
#
loop_
_entity.id
_entity.type
_entity.pdbx_description
1 polymer ?
#
loop_
_entity_poly.entity_id
_entity_poly.type
_entity_poly.pdbx_seq_one_letter_code
_entity_poly.pdbx_strand_id
1 'polypeptide(L)'
;MLVRYYANTPEERLGVNMKPYLNNEEKVCADYKDNDKRSWLEKEYKFLMANRPRYKEFYEVYHWEKIYKIDHQTRPNEARRRPFELKQKPSNRRLNERQAAYIPRALRPDLPKNKGRYAKEYFP
;
A
#
# COMPACT_ATOMS: atom_id res chain seq x y z
N MET A 1 5.04 -23.38 -35.43
CA MET A 1 3.64 -23.25 -35.90
C MET A 1 2.75 -22.81 -34.75
N LEU A 2 2.11 -21.66 -34.89
CA LEU A 2 1.17 -21.11 -33.90
C LEU A 2 0.00 -22.05 -33.57
N VAL A 3 -0.40 -22.90 -34.53
CA VAL A 3 -1.48 -23.89 -34.40
C VAL A 3 -1.32 -24.83 -33.20
N ARG A 4 -0.08 -25.17 -32.82
CA ARG A 4 0.20 -26.06 -31.67
C ARG A 4 -0.25 -25.47 -30.32
N TYR A 5 -0.25 -24.15 -30.18
CA TYR A 5 -0.75 -23.50 -28.96
C TYR A 5 -2.28 -23.52 -28.87
N TYR A 6 -2.96 -23.53 -30.01
CA TYR A 6 -4.42 -23.58 -30.09
C TYR A 6 -4.98 -25.01 -30.05
N ALA A 7 -4.18 -26.01 -30.43
CA ALA A 7 -4.54 -27.43 -30.38
C ALA A 7 -4.22 -28.12 -29.04
N ASN A 8 -3.69 -27.38 -28.06
CA ASN A 8 -3.25 -27.97 -26.80
C ASN A 8 -4.46 -28.23 -25.90
N THR A 9 -4.79 -29.50 -25.67
CA THR A 9 -5.83 -29.90 -24.71
C THR A 9 -5.32 -29.70 -23.29
N PRO A 10 -6.10 -29.09 -22.38
CA PRO A 10 -5.69 -28.93 -21.00
C PRO A 10 -5.55 -30.31 -20.32
N GLU A 11 -4.33 -30.64 -19.89
CA GLU A 11 -4.05 -31.84 -19.09
C GLU A 11 -4.06 -31.50 -17.60
N GLU A 12 -4.70 -32.34 -16.79
CA GLU A 12 -4.65 -32.20 -15.33
C GLU A 12 -3.26 -32.53 -14.80
N ARG A 13 -2.62 -31.57 -14.13
CA ARG A 13 -1.33 -31.80 -13.45
C ARG A 13 -1.58 -32.42 -12.09
N LEU A 14 -1.42 -33.73 -11.99
CA LEU A 14 -1.54 -34.47 -10.73
C LEU A 14 -0.50 -33.99 -9.70
N GLY A 15 -0.94 -33.68 -8.49
CA GLY A 15 -0.08 -33.27 -7.37
C GLY A 15 0.22 -31.77 -7.28
N VAL A 16 -0.21 -30.95 -8.25
CA VAL A 16 -0.02 -29.48 -8.22
C VAL A 16 -1.38 -28.79 -8.10
N ASN A 17 -1.60 -28.04 -7.02
CA ASN A 17 -2.77 -27.19 -6.89
C ASN A 17 -2.63 -25.98 -7.80
N MET A 18 -3.22 -26.06 -9.00
CA MET A 18 -3.19 -24.99 -10.01
C MET A 18 -4.16 -23.83 -9.69
N LYS A 19 -4.92 -23.91 -8.59
CA LYS A 19 -5.83 -22.83 -8.20
C LYS A 19 -5.02 -21.65 -7.64
N PRO A 20 -5.48 -20.40 -7.84
CA PRO A 20 -4.75 -19.19 -7.45
C PRO A 20 -4.90 -18.88 -5.95
N TYR A 21 -4.74 -19.89 -5.09
CA TYR A 21 -4.81 -19.70 -3.63
C TYR A 21 -3.42 -19.43 -3.08
N LEU A 22 -3.34 -18.56 -2.06
CA LEU A 22 -2.07 -18.21 -1.41
C LEU A 22 -1.51 -19.37 -0.59
N ASN A 23 -2.40 -20.17 0.02
CA ASN A 23 -2.05 -21.33 0.84
C ASN A 23 -3.14 -22.41 0.74
N ASN A 24 -2.81 -23.65 1.10
CA ASN A 24 -3.76 -24.77 1.10
C ASN A 24 -4.71 -24.75 2.31
N GLU A 25 -4.28 -24.16 3.43
CA GLU A 25 -5.07 -24.06 4.67
C GLU A 25 -6.00 -22.83 4.66
N GLU A 26 -5.45 -21.65 4.34
CA GLU A 26 -6.17 -20.38 4.29
C GLU A 26 -6.32 -19.96 2.82
N LYS A 27 -7.39 -20.40 2.16
CA LYS A 27 -7.59 -20.20 0.72
C LYS A 27 -8.23 -18.85 0.43
N VAL A 28 -9.18 -18.46 1.28
CA VAL A 28 -9.97 -17.23 1.16
C VAL A 28 -9.86 -16.43 2.45
N CYS A 29 -10.11 -15.12 2.40
CA CYS A 29 -10.11 -14.28 3.60
C CYS A 29 -11.03 -14.80 4.72
N ALA A 30 -12.12 -15.49 4.37
CA ALA A 30 -13.02 -16.11 5.34
C ALA A 30 -12.35 -17.18 6.22
N ASP A 31 -11.32 -17.86 5.69
CA ASP A 31 -10.67 -19.00 6.34
C ASP A 31 -9.70 -18.57 7.46
N TYR A 32 -9.31 -17.28 7.53
CA TYR A 32 -8.45 -16.78 8.60
C TYR A 32 -9.10 -16.99 9.97
N LYS A 33 -8.37 -17.55 10.93
CA LYS A 33 -8.86 -17.74 12.32
C LYS A 33 -9.04 -16.43 13.08
N ASP A 34 -8.17 -15.44 12.82
CA ASP A 34 -8.22 -14.12 13.44
C ASP A 34 -9.32 -13.25 12.79
N ASN A 35 -10.34 -12.89 13.57
CA ASN A 35 -11.47 -12.10 13.11
C ASN A 35 -11.08 -10.64 12.78
N ASP A 36 -10.12 -10.08 13.52
CA ASP A 36 -9.66 -8.69 13.29
C ASP A 36 -8.91 -8.61 11.96
N LYS A 37 -8.05 -9.60 11.69
CA LYS A 37 -7.36 -9.75 10.41
C LYS A 37 -8.34 -9.89 9.26
N ARG A 38 -9.37 -10.73 9.41
CA ARG A 38 -10.41 -10.95 8.39
C ARG A 38 -11.15 -9.65 8.04
N SER A 39 -11.67 -8.97 9.05
CA SER A 39 -12.41 -7.70 8.88
C SER A 39 -11.55 -6.61 8.24
N TRP A 40 -10.28 -6.53 8.66
CA TRP A 40 -9.33 -5.56 8.11
C TRP A 40 -9.02 -5.84 6.63
N LEU A 41 -8.74 -7.09 6.27
CA LEU A 41 -8.43 -7.48 4.89
C LEU A 41 -9.60 -7.24 3.94
N GLU A 42 -10.81 -7.57 4.36
CA GLU A 42 -12.01 -7.34 3.57
C GLU A 42 -12.25 -5.85 3.30
N LYS A 43 -12.11 -5.02 4.35
CA LYS A 43 -12.23 -3.57 4.24
C LYS A 43 -11.18 -3.00 3.29
N GLU A 44 -9.94 -3.46 3.40
CA GLU A 44 -8.85 -2.97 2.56
C GLU A 44 -9.03 -3.38 1.10
N TYR A 45 -9.41 -4.63 0.85
CA TYR A 45 -9.73 -5.12 -0.48
C TYR A 45 -10.82 -4.26 -1.15
N LYS A 46 -11.92 -3.99 -0.42
CA LYS A 46 -13.00 -3.14 -0.92
C LYS A 46 -12.53 -1.71 -1.20
N PHE A 47 -11.67 -1.16 -0.36
CA PHE A 47 -11.11 0.17 -0.57
C PHE A 47 -10.24 0.23 -1.84
N LEU A 48 -9.37 -0.77 -2.05
CA LEU A 48 -8.50 -0.85 -3.22
C LEU A 48 -9.29 -1.04 -4.52
N MET A 49 -10.28 -1.93 -4.50
CA MET A 49 -11.12 -2.21 -5.67
C MET A 49 -12.11 -1.10 -6.01
N ALA A 50 -12.36 -0.16 -5.08
CA ALA A 50 -13.26 0.96 -5.33
C ALA A 50 -12.69 1.97 -6.34
N ASN A 51 -11.42 1.85 -6.78
CA ASN A 51 -10.76 2.73 -7.76
C ASN A 51 -10.97 4.23 -7.48
N ARG A 52 -11.08 4.60 -6.20
CA ARG A 52 -11.31 6.00 -5.82
C ARG A 52 -10.10 6.84 -6.19
N PRO A 53 -10.31 8.05 -6.73
CA PRO A 53 -9.20 8.95 -7.02
C PRO A 53 -8.44 9.24 -5.72
N ARG A 54 -7.12 9.34 -5.85
CA ARG A 54 -6.28 9.69 -4.70
C ARG A 54 -6.59 11.13 -4.30
N TYR A 55 -6.82 11.34 -3.00
CA TYR A 55 -7.07 12.68 -2.45
C TYR A 55 -5.89 13.63 -2.65
N LYS A 56 -4.66 13.11 -2.56
CA LYS A 56 -3.45 13.94 -2.62
C LYS A 56 -3.05 14.17 -4.08
N GLU A 57 -2.98 15.43 -4.46
CA GLU A 57 -2.47 15.87 -5.76
C GLU A 57 -0.99 15.50 -5.93
N PHE A 58 -0.57 15.43 -7.18
CA PHE A 58 0.84 15.27 -7.50
C PHE A 58 1.62 16.50 -7.05
N TYR A 59 2.88 16.27 -6.69
CA TYR A 59 3.73 17.37 -6.26
C TYR A 59 4.16 18.21 -7.46
N GLU A 60 3.87 19.51 -7.41
CA GLU A 60 4.26 20.47 -8.44
C GLU A 60 5.48 21.29 -7.99
N VAL A 61 6.37 21.61 -8.92
CA VAL A 61 7.54 22.46 -8.69
C VAL A 61 7.31 23.77 -9.43
N TYR A 62 7.29 24.88 -8.69
CA TYR A 62 7.17 26.19 -9.32
C TYR A 62 8.41 26.49 -10.17
N HIS A 63 8.24 27.23 -11.28
CA HIS A 63 9.36 27.54 -12.19
C HIS A 63 10.55 28.21 -11.48
N TRP A 64 10.29 29.11 -10.55
CA TRP A 64 11.35 29.75 -9.77
C TRP A 64 12.09 28.76 -8.86
N GLU A 65 11.41 27.75 -8.30
CA GLU A 65 12.06 26.73 -7.46
C GLU A 65 12.96 25.84 -8.27
N LYS A 66 12.54 25.51 -9.48
CA LYS A 66 13.40 24.78 -10.43
C LYS A 66 14.68 25.57 -10.69
N ILE A 67 14.56 26.84 -11.09
CA ILE A 67 15.71 27.70 -11.38
C ILE A 67 16.62 27.83 -10.14
N TYR A 68 16.08 28.29 -9.01
CA TYR A 68 16.91 28.66 -7.87
C TYR A 68 17.35 27.49 -6.99
N LYS A 69 16.53 26.44 -6.83
CA LYS A 69 16.81 25.31 -5.92
C LYS A 69 17.35 24.06 -6.62
N ILE A 70 16.90 23.78 -7.84
CA ILE A 70 17.34 22.58 -8.59
C ILE A 70 18.54 22.94 -9.47
N ASP A 71 18.39 23.91 -10.36
CA ASP A 71 19.36 24.21 -11.41
C ASP A 71 20.59 24.97 -10.85
N HIS A 72 20.38 25.97 -9.99
CA HIS A 72 21.45 26.84 -9.50
C HIS A 72 21.82 26.68 -8.01
N GLN A 73 21.08 25.87 -7.24
CA GLN A 73 21.33 25.57 -5.81
C GLN A 73 21.65 26.79 -4.92
N THR A 74 21.06 27.94 -5.22
CA THR A 74 21.36 29.25 -4.62
C THR A 74 20.91 29.42 -3.16
N ARG A 75 20.15 28.46 -2.61
CA ARG A 75 19.59 28.52 -1.24
C ARG A 75 20.07 27.36 -0.35
N PRO A 76 21.39 27.20 -0.09
CA PRO A 76 21.92 26.06 0.65
C PRO A 76 21.54 26.06 2.14
N ASN A 77 21.25 27.23 2.71
CA ASN A 77 20.90 27.38 4.13
C ASN A 77 19.42 27.06 4.42
N GLU A 78 18.59 26.86 3.40
CA GLU A 78 17.18 26.52 3.58
C GLU A 78 17.03 25.04 3.92
N ALA A 79 16.20 24.72 4.92
CA ALA A 79 15.91 23.33 5.26
C ALA A 79 15.16 22.63 4.12
N ARG A 80 15.68 21.48 3.68
CA ARG A 80 15.04 20.63 2.66
C ARG A 80 13.77 20.00 3.24
N ARG A 81 12.62 20.32 2.68
CA ARG A 81 11.30 19.81 3.15
C ARG A 81 10.50 19.17 2.04
N ARG A 82 10.80 19.50 0.79
CA ARG A 82 9.98 19.12 -0.36
C ARG A 82 10.46 17.78 -0.93
N PRO A 83 9.57 16.98 -1.54
CA PRO A 83 9.96 15.68 -2.06
C PRO A 83 11.12 15.73 -3.05
N PHE A 84 11.15 16.72 -3.97
CA PHE A 84 12.23 16.87 -4.94
C PHE A 84 13.59 17.21 -4.30
N GLU A 85 13.59 17.97 -3.20
CA GLU A 85 14.80 18.32 -2.44
C GLU A 85 15.36 17.09 -1.71
N LEU A 86 14.47 16.18 -1.29
CA LEU A 86 14.78 14.95 -0.58
C LEU A 86 15.02 13.74 -1.50
N LYS A 87 14.97 13.93 -2.83
CA LYS A 87 15.04 12.85 -3.83
C LYS A 87 13.96 11.78 -3.64
N GLN A 88 12.82 12.16 -3.07
CA GLN A 88 11.68 11.28 -2.85
C GLN A 88 10.66 11.47 -3.97
N LYS A 89 10.12 10.36 -4.50
CA LYS A 89 9.04 10.38 -5.48
C LYS A 89 7.71 10.07 -4.78
N PRO A 90 6.81 11.05 -4.59
CA PRO A 90 5.51 10.82 -3.95
C PRO A 90 4.64 9.79 -4.68
N SER A 91 4.86 9.63 -5.99
CA SER A 91 4.18 8.63 -6.83
C SER A 91 4.50 7.20 -6.44
N ASN A 92 5.68 6.94 -5.87
CA ASN A 92 6.19 5.60 -5.55
C ASN A 92 5.73 5.10 -4.18
N ARG A 93 4.73 5.75 -3.57
CA ARG A 93 4.21 5.39 -2.26
C ARG A 93 3.71 3.94 -2.27
N ARG A 94 4.25 3.11 -1.39
CA ARG A 94 3.81 1.73 -1.21
C ARG A 94 2.47 1.67 -0.49
N LEU A 95 1.78 0.55 -0.61
CA LEU A 95 0.48 0.35 0.03
C LEU A 95 0.56 0.47 1.55
N ASN A 96 1.63 -0.07 2.15
CA ASN A 96 1.91 -0.04 3.59
C ASN A 96 2.51 1.30 4.09
N GLU A 97 2.88 2.22 3.20
CA GLU A 97 3.38 3.56 3.56
C GLU A 97 2.21 4.53 3.79
N ARG A 98 1.23 4.08 4.59
CA ARG A 98 0.10 4.89 5.00
C ARG A 98 0.06 5.01 6.51
N GLN A 99 -0.64 6.02 6.99
CA GLN A 99 -0.94 6.13 8.40
C GLN A 99 -2.08 5.18 8.75
N ALA A 100 -1.82 4.25 9.66
CA ALA A 100 -2.83 3.34 10.19
C ALA A 100 -3.97 4.09 10.90
N ALA A 101 -5.13 3.45 11.01
CA ALA A 101 -6.32 4.06 11.61
C ALA A 101 -6.06 4.47 13.06
N TYR A 102 -6.38 5.73 13.39
CA TYR A 102 -6.19 6.25 14.75
C TYR A 102 -7.22 5.68 15.72
N ILE A 103 -6.75 5.22 16.88
CA ILE A 103 -7.58 4.76 17.99
C ILE A 103 -7.71 5.92 19.01
N PRO A 104 -8.92 6.43 19.26
CA PRO A 104 -9.17 7.45 20.28
C PRO A 104 -8.60 7.08 21.65
N ARG A 105 -8.25 8.10 22.45
CA ARG A 105 -7.70 7.90 23.79
C ARG A 105 -8.71 7.22 24.73
N ALA A 106 -9.99 7.51 24.56
CA ALA A 106 -11.06 6.91 25.36
C ALA A 106 -11.10 5.38 25.25
N LEU A 107 -10.70 4.82 24.11
CA LEU A 107 -10.65 3.37 23.86
C LEU A 107 -9.33 2.74 24.31
N ARG A 108 -8.44 3.50 24.97
CA ARG A 108 -7.10 3.06 25.41
C ARG A 108 -6.83 3.52 26.84
N PRO A 109 -7.66 3.14 27.83
CA PRO A 109 -7.49 3.60 29.21
C PRO A 109 -6.17 3.13 29.82
N ASP A 110 -5.72 1.93 29.47
CA ASP A 110 -4.56 1.29 30.10
C ASP A 110 -3.21 1.64 29.45
N LEU A 111 -3.22 2.34 28.30
CA LEU A 111 -2.01 2.70 27.59
C LEU A 111 -1.63 4.18 27.78
N PRO A 112 -0.31 4.48 27.88
CA PRO A 112 0.17 5.86 27.85
C PRO A 112 -0.31 6.61 26.60
N LYS A 113 -0.47 7.94 26.71
CA LYS A 113 -0.98 8.81 25.62
C LYS A 113 -0.35 8.50 24.26
N ASN A 114 0.94 8.17 24.22
CA ASN A 114 1.73 7.95 23.00
C ASN A 114 1.67 6.51 22.44
N LYS A 115 1.28 5.50 23.23
CA LYS A 115 1.32 4.09 22.84
C LYS A 115 -0.05 3.60 22.36
N GLY A 116 -0.06 2.67 21.40
CA GLY A 116 -1.29 2.08 20.85
C GLY A 116 -2.20 3.05 20.08
N ARG A 117 -1.70 4.20 19.64
CA ARG A 117 -2.51 5.22 18.92
C ARG A 117 -3.05 4.74 17.59
N TYR A 118 -2.46 3.70 17.03
CA TYR A 118 -2.77 3.21 15.70
C TYR A 118 -3.20 1.77 15.77
N ALA A 119 -4.25 1.45 15.01
CA ALA A 119 -4.73 0.09 14.85
C ALA A 119 -3.67 -0.78 14.18
N LYS A 120 -3.69 -2.07 14.50
CA LYS A 120 -2.83 -3.06 13.85
C LYS A 120 -3.23 -3.18 12.38
N GLU A 121 -2.25 -3.13 11.50
CA GLU A 121 -2.42 -3.38 10.08
C GLU A 121 -1.92 -4.78 9.75
N TYR A 122 -2.57 -5.43 8.79
CA TYR A 122 -2.28 -6.80 8.38
C TYR A 122 -1.88 -6.86 6.90
N PHE A 123 -1.12 -5.86 6.45
CA PHE A 123 -0.52 -5.91 5.11
C PHE A 123 0.33 -7.19 4.98
N PRO A 124 0.24 -7.90 3.84
CA PRO A 124 1.04 -9.09 3.57
C PRO A 124 2.52 -8.76 3.42
#